data_AF-A0A3S3PM87-F1
#
_entry.id   AF-A0A3S3PM87-F1
#
_cell.length_a   1.000
_cell.length_b   1.000
_cell.length_c   1.000
_cell.angle_alpha   90.00
_cell.angle_beta   90.00
_cell.angle_gamma   90.00
#
_symmetry.space_group_name_H-M   'P 1'
#
loop_
_entity.id
_entity.type
_entity.pdbx_description
1 polymer ?
#
loop_
_entity_poly.entity_id
_entity_poly.type
_entity_poly.pdbx_seq_one_letter_code
_entity_poly.pdbx_strand_id
1 'polypeptide(L)' 'SFCIKLIDIAVPKTVKVGSDVKLICDYLLEGDTLYSLKWHFNNNEFYRFVPRDNPQKQIFPLRYIDV' A
#
# COMPACT_ATOMS: atom_id res chain seq x y z
N SER A 1 -0.21 25.12 -3.91
CA SER A 1 -0.18 23.90 -4.73
C SER A 1 -0.91 22.84 -3.94
N PHE A 2 -1.95 22.21 -4.51
CA PHE A 2 -2.66 21.09 -3.89
C PHE A 2 -2.03 19.82 -4.46
N CYS A 3 -1.34 19.04 -3.63
CA CYS A 3 -0.72 17.80 -4.05
C CYS A 3 -0.68 16.81 -2.89
N ILE A 4 -0.56 15.52 -3.23
CA ILE A 4 -0.37 14.49 -2.23
C ILE A 4 1.00 14.69 -1.56
N LYS A 5 0.98 14.78 -0.22
CA LYS A 5 2.18 14.81 0.60
C LYS A 5 2.30 13.52 1.38
N LEU A 6 3.45 12.88 1.25
CA LEU A 6 3.83 11.75 2.08
C LEU A 6 4.30 12.26 3.44
N ILE A 7 3.67 11.77 4.51
CA ILE A 7 3.98 12.17 5.89
C ILE A 7 4.91 11.15 6.54
N ASP A 8 4.55 9.87 6.46
CA ASP A 8 5.37 8.79 7.02
C ASP A 8 5.19 7.48 6.24
N ILE A 9 6.24 6.66 6.24
CA ILE A 9 6.22 5.28 5.75
C ILE A 9 6.92 4.40 6.78
N ALA A 10 6.16 3.50 7.39
CA ALA A 10 6.71 2.49 8.28
C ALA A 10 6.59 1.10 7.64
N VAL A 11 7.74 0.55 7.27
CA VAL A 11 7.88 -0.80 6.72
C VAL A 11 9.01 -1.51 7.48
N PRO A 12 8.75 -2.68 8.11
CA PRO A 12 9.81 -3.43 8.75
C PRO A 12 10.87 -3.89 7.75
N LYS A 13 12.15 -3.78 8.14
CA LYS A 13 13.27 -4.22 7.31
C LYS A 13 13.27 -5.73 7.07
N THR A 14 12.85 -6.49 8.08
CA THR A 14 12.76 -7.95 8.06
C THR A 14 11.56 -8.39 8.89
N VAL A 15 10.94 -9.49 8.47
CA VAL A 15 9.82 -10.14 9.17
C VAL A 15 10.06 -11.63 9.22
N LYS A 16 9.59 -12.29 10.29
CA LYS A 16 9.64 -13.74 10.40
C LYS A 16 8.51 -14.34 9.57
N VAL A 17 8.79 -15.42 8.84
CA VAL A 17 7.77 -16.15 8.07
C VAL A 17 6.61 -16.58 8.98
N GLY A 18 5.39 -16.36 8.50
CA GLY A 18 4.14 -16.68 9.23
C GLY A 18 3.79 -15.68 10.35
N SER A 19 4.52 -14.56 10.47
CA SER A 19 4.14 -13.48 11.37
C SER A 19 3.35 -12.40 10.63
N ASP A 20 2.38 -11.81 11.31
CA ASP A 20 1.64 -10.67 10.78
C ASP A 20 2.47 -9.39 10.87
N VAL A 21 2.33 -8.54 9.85
CA VAL A 21 3.00 -7.25 9.77
C VAL A 21 2.01 -6.18 9.31
N LYS A 22 2.16 -4.97 9.86
CA LYS A 22 1.46 -3.78 9.38
C LYS A 22 2.41 -2.92 8.57
N LEU A 23 2.02 -2.60 7.34
CA LEU A 23 2.67 -1.59 6.51
C LEU A 23 1.89 -0.28 6.62
N ILE A 24 2.59 0.81 6.93
CA ILE A 24 1.96 2.12 7.14
C ILE A 24 2.45 3.08 6.05
N CYS A 25 1.51 3.84 5.51
CA CYS A 25 1.75 4.94 4.58
C CYS A 25 0.76 6.05 4.94
N ASP A 26 1.25 7.03 5.68
CA ASP A 26 0.48 8.20 6.08
C ASP A 26 0.71 9.31 5.04
N TYR A 27 -0.38 9.85 4.51
CA TYR A 27 -0.34 10.89 3.49
C TYR A 27 -1.46 11.90 3.68
N LEU A 28 -1.22 13.14 3.24
CA LEU A 28 -2.22 14.19 3.13
C LEU A 28 -2.53 14.42 1.67
N LEU A 29 -3.82 14.48 1.32
CA LEU A 29 -4.25 14.75 -0.05
C LEU A 29 -4.26 16.24 -0.40
N GLU A 30 -4.27 17.12 0.61
CA GLU A 30 -4.33 18.58 0.45
C GLU A 30 -5.36 19.04 -0.59
N GLY A 31 -6.57 18.49 -0.57
CA GLY A 31 -7.64 18.85 -1.50
C GLY A 31 -7.61 18.14 -2.86
N ASP A 32 -6.62 17.29 -3.11
CA ASP A 32 -6.59 16.37 -4.26
C ASP A 32 -7.34 15.06 -3.96
N THR A 33 -7.43 14.18 -4.94
CA THR A 33 -8.00 12.83 -4.81
C THR A 33 -6.92 11.78 -4.96
N LEU A 34 -6.95 10.75 -4.10
CA LEU A 34 -6.04 9.62 -4.24
C LEU A 34 -6.35 8.87 -5.55
N TYR A 35 -5.36 8.80 -6.44
CA TYR A 35 -5.45 7.94 -7.63
C TYR A 35 -5.30 6.46 -7.24
N SER A 36 -4.22 6.09 -6.56
CA SER A 36 -4.01 4.72 -6.08
C SER A 36 -2.97 4.66 -4.95
N LEU A 37 -3.11 3.69 -4.06
CA LEU A 37 -2.06 3.23 -3.14
C LEU A 37 -1.68 1.80 -3.52
N LYS A 38 -0.38 1.51 -3.62
CA LYS A 38 0.13 0.20 -4.04
C LYS A 38 1.27 -0.25 -3.14
N TRP A 39 1.30 -1.55 -2.83
CA TRP A 39 2.45 -2.18 -2.21
C TRP A 39 3.10 -3.17 -3.15
N HIS A 40 4.42 -3.08 -3.24
CA HIS A 40 5.26 -3.96 -4.04
C HIS A 40 6.29 -4.66 -3.16
N PHE A 41 6.51 -5.95 -3.40
CA PHE A 41 7.60 -6.73 -2.82
C PHE A 41 8.42 -7.33 -3.96
N ASN A 42 9.73 -7.11 -3.95
CA ASN A 42 10.64 -7.56 -5.02
C ASN A 42 10.11 -7.24 -6.43
N ASN A 43 9.71 -5.99 -6.66
CA ASN A 43 9.11 -5.47 -7.89
C ASN A 43 7.74 -6.04 -8.30
N ASN A 44 7.19 -6.98 -7.53
CA ASN A 44 5.87 -7.53 -7.78
C ASN A 44 4.84 -6.82 -6.90
N GLU A 45 3.76 -6.35 -7.51
CA GLU A 45 2.64 -5.78 -6.78
C GLU A 45 1.89 -6.90 -6.05
N PHE A 46 1.52 -6.69 -4.77
CA PHE A 46 0.71 -7.65 -4.00
C PHE A 46 -0.57 -7.05 -3.43
N TYR A 47 -0.64 -5.73 -3.32
CA TYR A 47 -1.83 -5.02 -2.87
C TYR A 47 -2.00 -3.70 -3.62
N ARG A 48 -3.25 -3.40 -3.99
CA ARG A 48 -3.65 -2.11 -4.55
C ARG A 48 -4.97 -1.65 -3.95
N PHE A 49 -5.02 -0.36 -3.65
CA PHE A 49 -6.23 0.36 -3.32
C PHE A 49 -6.45 1.50 -4.33
N VAL A 50 -7.58 1.46 -5.04
CA VAL A 50 -8.04 2.52 -5.95
C VAL A 50 -9.43 2.94 -5.49
N PRO A 51 -9.60 4.15 -4.91
CA PRO A 51 -10.90 4.57 -4.36
C PRO A 51 -12.05 4.55 -5.36
N ARG A 52 -11.74 4.72 -6.65
CA ARG A 52 -12.73 4.81 -7.74
C ARG A 52 -13.09 3.46 -8.35
N ASP A 53 -12.39 2.37 -7.99
CA ASP A 53 -12.64 1.04 -8.56
C ASP A 53 -13.70 0.28 -7.77
N ASN A 54 -14.27 -0.76 -8.41
CA ASN A 54 -15.12 -1.74 -7.76
C ASN A 54 -14.67 -3.17 -8.14
N PRO A 55 -14.05 -3.94 -7.22
CA PRO A 55 -13.77 -3.58 -5.83
C PRO A 55 -12.63 -2.56 -5.70
N GLN A 56 -12.70 -1.71 -4.68
CA GLN A 56 -11.65 -0.71 -4.40
C GLN A 56 -10.30 -1.35 -4.03
N LYS A 57 -10.33 -2.54 -3.44
CA LYS A 57 -9.15 -3.31 -3.01
C LYS A 57 -8.92 -4.46 -3.99
N GLN A 58 -7.69 -4.59 -4.45
CA GLN A 58 -7.23 -5.66 -5.31
C GLN A 58 -6.01 -6.31 -4.65
N ILE A 59 -6.04 -7.64 -4.53
CA ILE A 59 -4.96 -8.44 -3.96
C ILE A 59 -4.35 -9.25 -5.10
N PHE A 60 -3.04 -9.20 -5.25
CA PHE A 60 -2.30 -9.97 -6.24
C PHE A 60 -1.51 -11.05 -5.50
N PRO A 61 -1.87 -12.34 -5.67
CA PRO A 61 -1.21 -13.42 -4.94
C PRO A 61 0.28 -13.46 -5.24
N LEU A 62 1.11 -13.36 -4.20
CA LEU A 62 2.56 -13.58 -4.29
C LEU A 62 2.99 -14.72 -3.38
N ARG A 63 4.00 -15.46 -3.82
CA ARG A 63 4.59 -16.51 -2.99
C ARG A 63 5.15 -15.87 -1.72
N TYR A 64 4.79 -16.43 -0.56
CA TYR A 64 5.19 -16.00 0.78
C TYR A 64 4.54 -14.74 1.33
N ILE A 65 3.54 -14.16 0.66
CA ILE A 65 2.76 -13.02 1.16
C ILE A 65 1.29 -13.41 1.20
N ASP A 66 0.67 -13.21 2.36
CA ASP A 66 -0.76 -13.34 2.60
C ASP A 66 -1.30 -11.98 3.09
N VAL A 67 -2.46 -11.55 2.58
CA VAL A 67 -2.98 -10.17 2.70
C VAL A 67 -4.42 -10.15 3.19
#